data_AF-A0A848WYF6-F1
#
_entry.id   AF-A0A848WYF6-F1
#
_cell.length_a   1.000
_cell.length_b   1.000
_cell.length_c   1.000
_cell.angle_alpha   90.00
_cell.angle_beta   90.00
_cell.angle_gamma   90.00
#
_symmetry.space_group_name_H-M   'P 1'
#
loop_
_entity.id
_entity.type
_entity.pdbx_description
1 polymer ?
#
loop_
_entity_poly.entity_id
_entity_poly.type
_entity_poly.pdbx_seq_one_letter_code
_entity_poly.pdbx_strand_id
1 'polypeptide(L)'
;MSTDSPQSYRVLYIEDAFDQALLVKAFFNALPAFTVLHVQDGDQALDRLGQERWDLIVTDLNLPGADGFTIIRRARALYPTLPILVTTGYTQAHYEEQALRAGADQVMIKPLTQNDFVSRVWAMIEDEDLFEVTDSKVVLAIEGRLGDAEMGCGGTLMRAVEDDATVVIVPILMAEDDASPEELKAASLAADILGVELRVDRTLFGDISGQKDLIERTINELRPTTLYLSAPDDKDPSRSKASAVAAEVSLGVDNVFGFETATSDLGFKPSHFVDIRAQMVLKMEALATYQSLGAARVDLRPRMAQAYARYWGRYRDFTEVEAFQQIRSEGD
;
A
#
# COMPACT_ATOMS: atom_id res chain seq x y z
N MET A 1 -8.33 37.83 -0.72
CA MET A 1 -8.37 38.02 0.75
C MET A 1 -9.33 36.94 1.24
N SER A 2 -8.86 35.81 1.75
CA SER A 2 -7.99 35.69 2.94
C SER A 2 -6.76 34.82 2.67
N THR A 3 -5.58 35.31 3.06
CA THR A 3 -4.38 34.49 3.27
C THR A 3 -4.50 33.92 4.68
N ASP A 4 -5.07 32.73 4.82
CA ASP A 4 -5.02 32.03 6.10
C ASP A 4 -3.57 31.66 6.39
N SER A 5 -3.12 31.97 7.59
CA SER A 5 -1.82 31.50 8.06
C SER A 5 -1.90 29.98 8.19
N PRO A 6 -0.82 29.21 7.94
CA PRO A 6 -0.87 27.77 8.15
C PRO A 6 -1.31 27.50 9.59
N GLN A 7 -2.43 26.80 9.77
CA GLN A 7 -2.93 26.40 11.07
C GLN A 7 -1.87 25.49 11.71
N SER A 8 -1.33 25.91 12.87
CA SER A 8 -0.31 25.14 13.59
C SER A 8 -0.94 24.47 14.81
N TYR A 9 -1.06 23.15 14.77
CA TYR A 9 -1.52 22.33 15.90
C TYR A 9 -0.44 22.23 16.98
N ARG A 10 -0.84 22.33 18.25
CA ARG A 10 0.04 22.31 19.42
C ARG A 10 -0.01 20.94 20.09
N VAL A 11 1.12 20.26 20.13
CA VAL A 11 1.26 18.93 20.72
C VAL A 11 2.00 19.02 22.04
N LEU A 12 1.43 18.43 23.09
CA LEU A 12 2.16 18.12 24.32
C LEU A 12 2.67 16.68 24.24
N TYR A 13 3.98 16.51 24.13
CA TYR A 13 4.63 15.20 24.04
C TYR A 13 5.37 14.88 25.34
N ILE A 14 5.11 13.71 25.92
CA ILE A 14 5.61 13.32 27.24
C ILE A 14 6.35 11.99 27.12
N GLU A 15 7.67 12.03 27.29
CA GLU A 15 8.57 10.89 27.11
C GLU A 15 9.87 11.13 27.90
N ASP A 16 10.24 10.20 28.77
CA ASP A 16 11.46 10.30 29.57
C ASP A 16 12.70 9.75 28.85
N ALA A 17 12.52 8.75 27.97
CA ALA A 17 13.61 8.16 27.21
C ALA A 17 14.10 9.11 26.10
N PHE A 18 15.35 9.58 26.22
CA PHE A 18 15.91 10.61 25.33
C PHE A 18 15.96 10.20 23.85
N ASP A 19 16.31 8.95 23.56
CA ASP A 19 16.38 8.39 22.21
C ASP A 19 15.01 8.35 21.54
N GLN A 20 13.98 7.94 22.28
CA GLN A 20 12.59 7.90 21.81
C GLN A 20 12.04 9.31 21.63
N ALA A 21 12.33 10.20 22.59
CA ALA A 21 11.94 11.59 22.50
C ALA A 21 12.54 12.27 21.26
N LEU A 22 13.81 11.97 20.94
CA LEU A 22 14.49 12.49 19.75
C LEU A 22 13.86 11.95 18.47
N LEU A 23 13.53 10.67 18.41
CA LEU A 23 12.89 10.02 17.27
C LEU A 23 11.52 10.66 16.95
N VAL A 24 10.64 10.74 17.94
CA VAL A 24 9.28 11.30 17.75
C VAL A 24 9.34 12.79 17.44
N LYS A 25 10.26 13.55 18.04
CA LYS A 25 10.50 14.95 17.65
C LYS A 25 10.96 15.07 16.20
N ALA A 26 11.79 14.14 15.70
CA ALA A 26 12.17 14.12 14.29
C ALA A 26 10.95 13.86 13.37
N PHE A 27 10.03 13.00 13.78
CA PHE A 27 8.77 12.76 13.05
C PHE A 27 7.93 14.04 12.94
N PHE A 28 7.74 14.75 14.06
CA PHE A 28 7.00 16.02 14.05
C PHE A 28 7.73 17.15 13.30
N ASN A 29 9.06 17.22 13.36
CA ASN A 29 9.83 18.24 12.62
C ASN A 29 9.66 18.11 11.10
N ALA A 30 9.32 16.93 10.58
CA ALA A 30 8.98 16.73 9.17
C ALA A 30 7.60 17.31 8.79
N LEU A 31 6.80 17.75 9.78
CA LEU A 31 5.43 18.24 9.59
C LEU A 31 5.34 19.74 9.96
N PRO A 32 5.29 20.65 8.98
CA PRO A 32 5.23 22.10 9.23
C PRO A 32 3.97 22.56 10.00
N ALA A 33 2.92 21.72 10.04
CA ALA A 33 1.64 22.02 10.69
C ALA A 33 1.65 21.76 12.21
N PHE A 34 2.72 21.21 12.80
CA PHE A 34 2.77 20.90 14.22
C PHE A 34 3.85 21.68 14.95
N THR A 35 3.50 22.16 16.14
CA THR A 35 4.43 22.70 17.13
C THR A 35 4.40 21.81 18.36
N VAL A 36 5.54 21.20 18.70
CA VAL A 36 5.66 20.23 19.80
C VAL A 36 6.35 20.85 21.01
N LEU A 37 5.70 20.76 22.17
CA LEU A 37 6.36 20.93 23.46
C LEU A 37 6.63 19.54 24.04
N HIS A 38 7.91 19.20 24.23
CA HIS A 38 8.32 17.96 24.88
C HIS A 38 8.62 18.18 26.36
N VAL A 39 8.11 17.29 27.22
CA VAL A 39 8.41 17.22 28.66
C VAL A 39 8.84 15.80 29.02
N GLN A 40 9.64 15.65 30.08
CA GLN A 40 10.30 14.39 30.43
C GLN A 40 9.70 13.65 31.62
N ASP A 41 8.73 14.25 32.32
CA ASP A 41 8.07 13.64 33.47
C ASP A 41 6.60 14.06 33.54
N GLY A 42 5.82 13.27 34.28
CA GLY A 42 4.38 13.48 34.36
C GLY A 42 3.97 14.70 35.18
N ASP A 43 4.79 15.15 36.13
CA ASP A 43 4.45 16.32 36.96
C ASP A 43 4.53 17.60 36.10
N GLN A 44 5.58 17.73 35.28
CA GLN A 44 5.68 18.78 34.26
C GLN A 44 4.52 18.72 33.27
N ALA A 45 4.09 17.52 32.86
CA ALA A 45 2.96 17.36 31.97
C ALA A 45 1.66 17.89 32.57
N LEU A 46 1.38 17.56 33.84
CA LEU A 46 0.21 18.02 34.57
C LEU A 46 0.20 19.53 34.77
N ASP A 47 1.35 20.14 35.03
CA ASP A 47 1.50 21.60 35.13
C ASP A 47 1.18 22.27 33.79
N ARG A 48 1.71 21.75 32.67
CA ARG A 48 1.49 22.30 31.33
C ARG A 48 0.06 22.14 30.84
N LEU A 49 -0.58 21.02 31.16
CA LEU A 49 -1.99 20.73 30.87
C LEU A 49 -2.93 21.82 31.42
N GLY A 50 -2.62 22.39 32.58
CA GLY A 50 -3.43 23.42 33.22
C GLY A 50 -3.17 24.86 32.74
N GLN A 51 -2.04 25.11 32.08
CA GLN A 51 -1.58 26.46 31.75
C GLN A 51 -1.78 26.84 30.27
N GLU A 52 -1.83 25.85 29.38
CA GLU A 52 -1.79 26.06 27.94
C GLU A 52 -2.90 25.25 27.24
N ARG A 53 -3.26 25.66 26.02
CA ARG A 53 -4.15 24.88 25.14
C ARG A 53 -3.34 23.97 24.22
N TRP A 54 -3.85 22.76 24.08
CA TRP A 54 -3.28 21.67 23.29
C TRP A 54 -4.31 21.16 22.30
N ASP A 55 -3.83 20.71 21.14
CA ASP A 55 -4.64 20.07 20.11
C ASP A 55 -4.43 18.55 20.12
N LEU A 56 -3.32 18.07 20.69
CA LEU A 56 -3.03 16.65 20.90
C LEU A 56 -2.12 16.44 22.10
N ILE A 57 -2.35 15.35 22.82
CA ILE A 57 -1.39 14.82 23.81
C ILE A 57 -0.82 13.50 23.29
N VAL A 58 0.49 13.36 23.35
CA VAL A 58 1.20 12.09 23.11
C VAL A 58 1.95 11.74 24.39
N THR A 59 1.69 10.58 24.99
CA THR A 59 2.29 10.22 26.28
C THR A 59 2.75 8.77 26.35
N ASP A 60 3.89 8.51 26.99
CA ASP A 60 4.19 7.19 27.53
C ASP A 60 3.33 6.90 28.77
N LEU A 61 3.15 5.62 29.09
CA LEU A 61 2.55 5.13 30.32
C LEU A 61 3.55 5.11 31.47
N ASN A 62 4.79 4.71 31.21
CA ASN A 62 5.81 4.57 32.23
C ASN A 62 6.64 5.85 32.31
N LEU A 63 6.27 6.75 33.22
CA LEU A 63 6.90 8.06 33.39
C LEU A 63 7.35 8.26 34.83
N PRO A 64 8.44 9.01 35.06
CA PRO A 64 8.74 9.57 36.38
C PRO A 64 7.64 10.54 36.85
N GLY A 65 7.40 10.60 38.16
CA GLY A 65 6.36 11.45 38.74
C GLY A 65 4.95 10.86 38.55
N ALA A 66 4.02 11.65 38.02
CA ALA A 66 2.73 11.14 37.60
C ALA A 66 2.85 10.15 36.42
N ASP A 67 2.18 9.00 36.51
CA ASP A 67 2.13 8.03 35.42
C ASP A 67 1.23 8.48 34.25
N GLY A 68 1.39 7.86 33.08
CA GLY A 68 0.59 8.21 31.90
C GLY A 68 -0.91 8.02 32.13
N PHE A 69 -1.32 7.03 32.92
CA PHE A 69 -2.73 6.85 33.29
C PHE A 69 -3.31 8.05 34.06
N THR A 70 -2.53 8.63 34.97
CA THR A 70 -2.94 9.82 35.73
C THR A 70 -3.05 11.04 34.84
N ILE A 71 -2.11 11.20 33.89
CA ILE A 71 -2.15 12.25 32.88
C ILE A 71 -3.41 12.12 32.01
N ILE A 72 -3.69 10.92 31.48
CA ILE A 72 -4.87 10.66 30.62
C ILE A 72 -6.17 11.03 31.35
N ARG A 73 -6.35 10.52 32.58
CA ARG A 73 -7.54 10.82 33.40
C ARG A 73 -7.68 12.31 33.67
N ARG A 74 -6.58 12.99 33.99
CA ARG A 74 -6.60 14.43 34.27
C ARG A 74 -6.94 15.24 33.01
N ALA A 75 -6.36 14.87 31.88
CA ALA A 75 -6.63 15.49 30.59
C ALA A 75 -8.11 15.32 30.19
N ARG A 76 -8.70 14.11 30.34
CA ARG A 76 -10.13 13.90 30.07
C ARG A 76 -11.04 14.70 30.99
N ALA A 77 -10.68 14.84 32.26
CA ALA A 77 -11.47 15.63 33.19
C ALA A 77 -11.47 17.13 32.85
N LEU A 78 -10.38 17.66 32.29
CA LEU A 78 -10.25 19.08 31.93
C LEU A 78 -10.76 19.38 30.51
N TYR A 79 -10.49 18.48 29.56
CA TYR A 79 -10.75 18.64 28.14
C TYR A 79 -11.33 17.35 27.58
N PRO A 80 -12.66 17.14 27.64
CA PRO A 80 -13.27 15.86 27.27
C PRO A 80 -13.02 15.40 25.82
N THR A 81 -12.80 16.33 24.90
CA THR A 81 -12.66 16.07 23.45
C THR A 81 -11.22 16.20 22.92
N LEU A 82 -10.24 16.52 23.78
CA LEU A 82 -8.85 16.71 23.34
C LEU A 82 -8.22 15.36 22.94
N PRO A 83 -7.75 15.13 21.72
CA PRO A 83 -7.15 13.84 21.37
C PRO A 83 -5.97 13.42 22.27
N ILE A 84 -5.92 12.16 22.71
CA ILE A 84 -4.82 11.56 23.48
C ILE A 84 -4.32 10.26 22.83
N LEU A 85 -3.08 10.30 22.34
CA LEU A 85 -2.33 9.15 21.85
C LEU A 85 -1.39 8.62 22.94
N VAL A 86 -1.46 7.32 23.22
CA VAL A 86 -0.52 6.65 24.12
C VAL A 86 0.53 5.91 23.32
N THR A 87 1.81 6.06 23.65
CA THR A 87 2.92 5.29 23.05
C THR A 87 3.59 4.47 24.15
N THR A 88 3.54 3.14 24.10
CA THR A 88 4.02 2.29 25.21
C THR A 88 4.91 1.14 24.76
N GLY A 89 5.89 0.77 25.59
CA GLY A 89 6.69 -0.44 25.39
C GLY A 89 6.02 -1.72 25.91
N TYR A 90 4.88 -1.61 26.59
CA TYR A 90 4.15 -2.78 27.09
C TYR A 90 3.40 -3.47 25.96
N THR A 91 3.77 -4.73 25.69
CA THR A 91 3.18 -5.55 24.62
C THR A 91 1.96 -6.37 25.07
N GLN A 92 1.58 -6.26 26.35
CA GLN A 92 0.51 -7.07 26.93
C GLN A 92 -0.84 -6.37 26.72
N ALA A 93 -1.81 -7.08 26.12
CA ALA A 93 -3.13 -6.54 25.73
C ALA A 93 -3.89 -5.81 26.86
N HIS A 94 -3.65 -6.17 28.12
CA HIS A 94 -4.32 -5.52 29.25
C HIS A 94 -3.90 -4.07 29.50
N TYR A 95 -2.73 -3.63 29.02
CA TYR A 95 -2.29 -2.22 29.16
C TYR A 95 -2.99 -1.33 28.14
N GLU A 96 -3.17 -1.81 26.91
CA GLU A 96 -3.94 -1.13 25.87
C GLU A 96 -5.39 -0.92 26.33
N GLU A 97 -6.05 -1.98 26.80
CA GLU A 97 -7.41 -1.89 27.31
C GLU A 97 -7.52 -0.92 28.49
N GLN A 98 -6.53 -0.91 29.39
CA GLN A 98 -6.51 0.03 30.52
C GLN A 98 -6.34 1.49 30.07
N ALA A 99 -5.52 1.75 29.05
CA ALA A 99 -5.28 3.09 28.53
C ALA A 99 -6.54 3.66 27.87
N LEU A 100 -7.21 2.85 27.05
CA LEU A 100 -8.48 3.21 26.42
C LEU A 100 -9.56 3.45 27.49
N ARG A 101 -9.67 2.57 28.50
CA ARG A 101 -10.61 2.76 29.63
C ARG A 101 -10.30 3.99 30.48
N ALA A 102 -9.03 4.42 30.56
CA ALA A 102 -8.65 5.65 31.23
C ALA A 102 -9.04 6.91 30.43
N GLY A 103 -9.38 6.74 29.15
CA GLY A 103 -9.83 7.80 28.25
C GLY A 103 -8.81 8.21 27.20
N ALA A 104 -7.86 7.34 26.84
CA ALA A 104 -7.08 7.52 25.62
C ALA A 104 -7.92 7.20 24.38
N ASP A 105 -7.66 7.90 23.28
CA ASP A 105 -8.37 7.66 22.02
C ASP A 105 -7.66 6.58 21.18
N GLN A 106 -6.33 6.54 21.23
CA GLN A 106 -5.52 5.52 20.56
C GLN A 106 -4.30 5.11 21.38
N VAL A 107 -3.81 3.90 21.12
CA VAL A 107 -2.60 3.32 21.73
C VAL A 107 -1.69 2.78 20.62
N MET A 108 -0.40 3.07 20.71
CA MET A 108 0.65 2.52 19.87
C MET A 108 1.68 1.78 20.70
N ILE A 109 2.05 0.58 20.23
CA ILE A 109 3.11 -0.22 20.82
C ILE A 109 4.43 0.15 20.16
N LYS A 110 5.44 0.45 20.97
CA LYS A 110 6.82 0.70 20.53
C LYS A 110 7.44 -0.61 20.00
N PRO A 111 8.26 -0.61 18.92
CA PRO A 111 8.88 0.55 18.28
C PRO A 111 7.96 1.31 17.32
N LEU A 112 8.09 2.63 17.27
CA LEU A 112 7.30 3.50 16.41
C LEU A 112 8.02 3.72 15.07
N THR A 113 7.30 3.58 13.96
CA THR A 113 7.76 4.06 12.65
C THR A 113 7.26 5.48 12.41
N GLN A 114 7.95 6.23 11.54
CA GLN A 114 7.52 7.60 11.20
C GLN A 114 6.12 7.59 10.58
N ASN A 115 5.87 6.68 9.63
CA ASN A 115 4.60 6.60 8.92
C ASN A 115 3.46 6.31 9.90
N ASP A 116 3.52 5.20 10.67
CA ASP A 116 2.43 4.82 11.58
C ASP A 116 2.12 5.90 12.62
N PHE A 117 3.16 6.58 13.12
CA PHE A 117 2.99 7.63 14.11
C PHE A 117 2.30 8.86 13.51
N VAL A 118 2.84 9.37 12.41
CA VAL A 118 2.29 10.55 11.71
C VAL A 118 0.84 10.31 11.30
N SER A 119 0.54 9.08 10.89
CA SER A 119 -0.81 8.65 10.54
C SER A 119 -1.82 8.84 11.65
N ARG A 120 -1.50 8.29 12.81
CA ARG A 120 -2.42 8.29 13.95
C ARG A 120 -2.59 9.71 14.48
N VAL A 121 -1.51 10.49 14.47
CA VAL A 121 -1.57 11.92 14.81
C VAL A 121 -2.55 12.66 13.90
N TRP A 122 -2.47 12.49 12.58
CA TRP A 122 -3.37 13.19 11.65
C TRP A 122 -4.83 12.73 11.76
N ALA A 123 -5.06 11.42 11.84
CA ALA A 123 -6.40 10.85 12.03
C ALA A 123 -7.07 11.31 13.34
N MET A 124 -6.29 11.74 14.32
CA MET A 124 -6.78 12.26 15.59
C MET A 124 -7.06 13.76 15.58
N ILE A 125 -6.45 14.51 14.66
CA ILE A 125 -6.55 15.97 14.57
C ILE A 125 -7.65 16.39 13.58
N GLU A 126 -7.84 15.64 12.50
CA GLU A 126 -8.85 15.91 11.48
C GLU A 126 -10.01 14.92 11.63
N ASP A 127 -11.23 15.44 11.78
CA ASP A 127 -12.49 14.70 11.96
C ASP A 127 -12.64 13.64 10.85
N GLU A 128 -12.60 12.35 11.23
CA GLU A 128 -12.73 11.03 10.56
C GLU A 128 -12.54 10.82 9.03
N ASP A 129 -12.46 11.85 8.18
CA ASP A 129 -12.60 11.72 6.71
C ASP A 129 -11.42 12.24 5.87
N LEU A 130 -10.29 12.71 6.45
CA LEU A 130 -9.27 13.43 5.64
C LEU A 130 -7.82 12.95 5.66
N PHE A 131 -7.41 11.99 6.49
CA PHE A 131 -6.10 11.32 6.31
C PHE A 131 -6.17 9.85 6.71
N GLU A 132 -6.71 9.05 5.79
CA GLU A 132 -6.34 7.63 5.70
C GLU A 132 -4.83 7.61 5.38
N VAL A 133 -3.99 7.32 6.36
CA VAL A 133 -2.65 6.88 5.98
C VAL A 133 -2.78 5.46 5.50
N THR A 134 -2.75 5.34 4.19
CA THR A 134 -2.35 4.10 3.57
C THR A 134 -0.97 3.78 4.12
N ASP A 135 -0.85 2.70 4.89
CA ASP A 135 0.30 1.82 4.73
C ASP A 135 0.47 1.70 3.21
N SER A 136 1.45 2.40 2.61
CA SER A 136 1.43 2.68 1.16
C SER A 136 1.19 1.37 0.45
N LYS A 137 -0.01 1.19 -0.13
CA LYS A 137 -0.42 -0.14 -0.59
C LYS A 137 0.59 -0.53 -1.65
N VAL A 138 1.36 -1.58 -1.40
CA VAL A 138 2.28 -2.08 -2.40
C VAL A 138 1.55 -3.16 -3.19
N VAL A 139 1.42 -2.92 -4.49
CA VAL A 139 0.85 -3.87 -5.45
C VAL A 139 1.98 -4.37 -6.34
N LEU A 140 2.17 -5.69 -6.35
CA LEU A 140 3.10 -6.36 -7.23
C LEU A 140 2.31 -7.09 -8.32
N ALA A 141 2.73 -6.98 -9.57
CA ALA A 141 2.26 -7.82 -10.65
C ALA A 141 3.43 -8.62 -11.22
N ILE A 142 3.23 -9.92 -11.40
CA ILE A 142 4.19 -10.81 -12.04
C ILE A 142 3.61 -11.35 -13.33
N GLU A 143 4.34 -11.19 -14.42
CA GLU A 143 3.91 -11.61 -15.75
C GLU A 143 4.84 -12.66 -16.35
N GLY A 144 4.30 -13.59 -17.13
CA GLY A 144 5.10 -14.59 -17.86
C GLY A 144 5.55 -14.14 -19.26
N ARG A 145 4.94 -13.07 -19.78
CA ARG A 145 5.30 -12.44 -21.05
C ARG A 145 5.00 -10.94 -20.96
N LEU A 146 5.85 -10.12 -21.58
CA LEU A 146 5.73 -8.66 -21.54
C LEU A 146 4.37 -8.15 -22.03
N GLY A 147 3.61 -7.43 -21.21
CA GLY A 147 2.29 -6.93 -21.62
C GLY A 147 1.12 -7.72 -21.06
N ASP A 148 1.37 -8.85 -20.39
CA ASP A 148 0.29 -9.65 -19.83
C ASP A 148 -0.36 -8.93 -18.65
N ALA A 149 0.42 -8.22 -17.83
CA ALA A 149 -0.11 -7.40 -16.75
C ALA A 149 -0.98 -6.25 -17.31
N GLU A 150 -0.50 -5.55 -18.33
CA GLU A 150 -1.22 -4.45 -18.99
C GLU A 150 -2.54 -4.92 -19.61
N MET A 151 -2.57 -6.14 -20.16
CA MET A 151 -3.79 -6.76 -20.70
C MET A 151 -4.75 -7.22 -19.59
N GLY A 152 -4.25 -7.94 -18.60
CA GLY A 152 -5.06 -8.65 -17.61
C GLY A 152 -5.50 -7.77 -16.44
N CYS A 153 -4.63 -6.88 -15.96
CA CYS A 153 -4.85 -6.10 -14.75
C CYS A 153 -4.46 -4.60 -14.86
N GLY A 154 -4.04 -4.10 -16.03
CA GLY A 154 -3.54 -2.74 -16.18
C GLY A 154 -4.49 -1.63 -15.72
N GLY A 155 -5.81 -1.83 -15.84
CA GLY A 155 -6.81 -0.90 -15.31
C GLY A 155 -6.82 -0.87 -13.78
N THR A 156 -6.75 -2.04 -13.16
CA THR A 156 -6.68 -2.21 -11.71
C THR A 156 -5.36 -1.67 -11.15
N LEU A 157 -4.25 -1.84 -11.87
CA LEU A 157 -2.96 -1.26 -11.49
C LEU A 157 -3.03 0.28 -11.51
N MET A 158 -3.60 0.89 -12.54
CA MET A 158 -3.80 2.36 -12.58
C MET A 158 -4.67 2.86 -11.43
N ARG A 159 -5.73 2.13 -11.06
CA ARG A 159 -6.55 2.47 -9.88
C ARG A 159 -5.74 2.44 -8.59
N ALA A 160 -4.88 1.43 -8.44
CA ALA A 160 -4.01 1.38 -7.28
C ALA A 160 -3.08 2.61 -7.24
N VAL A 161 -2.50 3.02 -8.39
CA VAL A 161 -1.70 4.26 -8.48
C VAL A 161 -2.53 5.49 -8.10
N GLU A 162 -3.78 5.59 -8.56
CA GLU A 162 -4.71 6.67 -8.18
C GLU A 162 -5.05 6.68 -6.68
N ASP A 163 -5.01 5.51 -6.04
CA ASP A 163 -5.18 5.31 -4.60
C ASP A 163 -3.82 5.39 -3.84
N ASP A 164 -2.83 6.08 -4.42
CA ASP A 164 -1.47 6.32 -3.86
C ASP A 164 -0.67 5.04 -3.54
N ALA A 165 -0.99 3.93 -4.21
CA ALA A 165 -0.24 2.68 -4.11
C ALA A 165 1.11 2.74 -4.84
N THR A 166 2.13 2.08 -4.28
CA THR A 166 3.33 1.74 -5.07
C THR A 166 3.03 0.51 -5.91
N VAL A 167 3.14 0.64 -7.22
CA VAL A 167 2.80 -0.44 -8.15
C VAL A 167 4.01 -0.85 -8.97
N VAL A 168 4.37 -2.13 -8.91
CA VAL A 168 5.54 -2.69 -9.60
C VAL A 168 5.16 -3.89 -10.45
N ILE A 169 5.64 -3.94 -11.69
CA ILE A 169 5.54 -5.09 -12.58
C ILE A 169 6.93 -5.75 -12.70
N VAL A 170 6.98 -7.08 -12.52
CA VAL A 170 8.19 -7.89 -12.70
C VAL A 170 7.90 -9.02 -13.69
N PRO A 171 8.53 -9.05 -14.87
CA PRO A 171 8.39 -10.16 -15.80
C PRO A 171 9.30 -11.35 -15.41
N ILE A 172 8.76 -12.55 -15.58
CA ILE A 172 9.50 -13.83 -15.58
C ILE A 172 9.55 -14.33 -17.02
N LEU A 173 10.71 -14.23 -17.67
CA LEU A 173 10.89 -14.60 -19.07
C LEU A 173 11.67 -15.90 -19.21
N MET A 174 11.04 -16.89 -19.85
CA MET A 174 11.52 -18.26 -19.90
C MET A 174 12.71 -18.48 -20.84
N ALA A 175 12.91 -17.58 -21.81
CA ALA A 175 14.02 -17.57 -22.75
C ALA A 175 14.45 -16.13 -23.09
N GLU A 176 15.69 -15.95 -23.56
CA GLU A 176 16.18 -14.65 -24.07
C GLU A 176 15.31 -14.11 -25.21
N ASP A 177 14.81 -15.00 -26.06
CA ASP A 177 13.98 -14.66 -27.22
C ASP A 177 12.51 -14.35 -26.85
N ASP A 178 12.11 -14.50 -25.59
CA ASP A 178 10.74 -14.19 -25.12
C ASP A 178 10.46 -12.69 -25.02
N ALA A 179 11.48 -11.85 -25.23
CA ALA A 179 11.37 -10.40 -25.22
C ALA A 179 12.18 -9.76 -26.35
N SER A 180 11.49 -9.41 -27.44
CA SER A 180 12.12 -8.62 -28.50
C SER A 180 12.47 -7.20 -28.02
N PRO A 181 13.43 -6.52 -28.67
CA PRO A 181 13.72 -5.11 -28.39
C PRO A 181 12.49 -4.20 -28.51
N GLU A 182 11.59 -4.48 -29.46
CA GLU A 182 10.33 -3.79 -29.66
C GLU A 182 9.35 -4.04 -28.50
N GLU A 183 9.25 -5.29 -28.03
CA GLU A 183 8.41 -5.66 -26.88
C GLU A 183 8.90 -4.99 -25.58
N LEU A 184 10.20 -4.97 -25.33
CA LEU A 184 10.77 -4.29 -24.16
C LEU A 184 10.52 -2.78 -24.19
N LYS A 185 10.65 -2.16 -25.36
CA LYS A 185 10.37 -0.74 -25.54
C LYS A 185 8.88 -0.45 -25.37
N ALA A 186 8.02 -1.32 -25.89
CA ALA A 186 6.57 -1.20 -25.72
C ALA A 186 6.17 -1.33 -24.25
N ALA A 187 6.67 -2.35 -23.55
CA ALA A 187 6.41 -2.55 -22.12
C ALA A 187 6.85 -1.35 -21.27
N SER A 188 8.02 -0.77 -21.55
CA SER A 188 8.47 0.45 -20.86
C SER A 188 7.52 1.62 -21.07
N LEU A 189 7.07 1.88 -22.32
CA LEU A 189 6.13 2.97 -22.60
C LEU A 189 4.74 2.68 -22.03
N ALA A 190 4.31 1.42 -22.06
CA ALA A 190 3.04 1.00 -21.49
C ALA A 190 3.05 1.24 -19.98
N ALA A 191 4.11 0.82 -19.28
CA ALA A 191 4.30 1.09 -17.86
C ALA A 191 4.27 2.59 -17.53
N ASP A 192 4.94 3.43 -18.33
CA ASP A 192 4.90 4.89 -18.20
C ASP A 192 3.46 5.44 -18.33
N ILE A 193 2.67 4.94 -19.29
CA ILE A 193 1.27 5.34 -19.48
C ILE A 193 0.39 4.91 -18.29
N LEU A 194 0.65 3.72 -17.74
CA LEU A 194 -0.08 3.21 -16.57
C LEU A 194 0.37 3.87 -15.26
N GLY A 195 1.49 4.59 -15.25
CA GLY A 195 2.06 5.17 -14.03
C GLY A 195 2.66 4.14 -13.08
N VAL A 196 3.13 2.99 -13.59
CA VAL A 196 3.67 1.87 -12.78
C VAL A 196 5.16 1.68 -13.00
N GLU A 197 5.87 1.13 -12.02
CA GLU A 197 7.28 0.78 -12.15
C GLU A 197 7.42 -0.58 -12.88
N LEU A 198 8.24 -0.65 -13.93
CA LEU A 198 8.60 -1.90 -14.59
C LEU A 198 10.05 -2.28 -14.23
N ARG A 199 10.24 -3.40 -13.50
CA ARG A 199 11.56 -3.90 -13.10
C ARG A 199 12.00 -5.08 -13.96
N VAL A 200 12.89 -4.82 -14.91
CA VAL A 200 13.45 -5.85 -15.81
C VAL A 200 14.94 -6.03 -15.56
N ASP A 201 15.36 -7.25 -15.23
CA ASP A 201 16.76 -7.66 -15.27
C ASP A 201 17.02 -8.57 -16.48
N ARG A 202 17.56 -7.98 -17.54
CA ARG A 202 17.86 -8.68 -18.80
C ARG A 202 18.94 -9.74 -18.65
N THR A 203 19.77 -9.66 -17.61
CA THR A 203 20.86 -10.63 -17.40
C THR A 203 20.34 -11.98 -16.90
N LEU A 204 19.09 -12.02 -16.44
CA LEU A 204 18.45 -13.20 -15.87
C LEU A 204 17.53 -13.92 -16.86
N PHE A 205 17.40 -13.45 -18.10
CA PHE A 205 16.50 -14.09 -19.08
C PHE A 205 16.91 -15.54 -19.34
N GLY A 206 15.95 -16.46 -19.29
CA GLY A 206 16.23 -17.90 -19.34
C GLY A 206 16.83 -18.52 -18.06
N ASP A 207 17.31 -17.72 -17.11
CA ASP A 207 17.76 -18.18 -15.78
C ASP A 207 16.61 -18.13 -14.76
N ILE A 208 15.87 -19.24 -14.67
CA ILE A 208 14.72 -19.36 -13.76
C ILE A 208 15.12 -19.25 -12.29
N SER A 209 16.31 -19.72 -11.90
CA SER A 209 16.76 -19.61 -10.51
C SER A 209 17.05 -18.16 -10.17
N GLY A 210 17.77 -17.46 -11.04
CA GLY A 210 18.06 -16.04 -10.85
C GLY A 210 16.80 -15.17 -10.84
N GLN A 211 15.82 -15.47 -11.70
CA GLN A 211 14.53 -14.77 -11.70
C GLN A 211 13.71 -15.04 -10.44
N LYS A 212 13.73 -16.27 -9.91
CA LYS A 212 13.12 -16.58 -8.61
C LYS A 212 13.76 -15.73 -7.50
N ASP A 213 15.09 -15.67 -7.46
CA ASP A 213 15.80 -14.87 -6.45
C ASP A 213 15.50 -13.37 -6.59
N LEU A 214 15.32 -12.87 -7.82
CA LEU A 214 14.90 -11.48 -8.06
C LEU A 214 13.52 -11.19 -7.45
N ILE A 215 12.57 -12.11 -7.61
CA ILE A 215 11.21 -11.93 -7.08
C ILE A 215 11.24 -12.03 -5.56
N GLU A 216 11.95 -13.00 -4.98
CA GLU A 216 12.09 -13.11 -3.53
C GLU A 216 12.67 -11.84 -2.93
N ARG A 217 13.72 -11.27 -3.55
CA ARG A 217 14.27 -9.97 -3.13
C ARG A 217 13.23 -8.86 -3.26
N THR A 218 12.50 -8.80 -4.37
CA THR A 218 11.48 -7.78 -4.62
C THR A 218 10.34 -7.86 -3.60
N ILE A 219 9.85 -9.05 -3.28
CA ILE A 219 8.81 -9.28 -2.27
C ILE A 219 9.32 -8.89 -0.87
N ASN A 220 10.55 -9.27 -0.53
CA ASN A 220 11.13 -8.92 0.77
C ASN A 220 11.38 -7.42 0.93
N GLU A 221 11.80 -6.75 -0.14
CA GLU A 221 12.06 -5.31 -0.20
C GLU A 221 10.75 -4.52 -0.13
N LEU A 222 9.80 -4.85 -0.99
CA LEU A 222 8.57 -4.06 -1.17
C LEU A 222 7.47 -4.43 -0.19
N ARG A 223 7.47 -5.66 0.36
CA ARG A 223 6.40 -6.20 1.21
C ARG A 223 5.00 -5.96 0.62
N PRO A 224 4.71 -6.49 -0.59
CA PRO A 224 3.44 -6.27 -1.25
C PRO A 224 2.27 -6.80 -0.41
N THR A 225 1.21 -6.00 -0.33
CA THR A 225 -0.08 -6.38 0.28
C THR A 225 -0.96 -7.16 -0.69
N THR A 226 -0.73 -6.94 -2.00
CA THR A 226 -1.47 -7.58 -3.09
C THR A 226 -0.52 -8.02 -4.20
N LEU A 227 -0.71 -9.23 -4.70
CA LEU A 227 -0.01 -9.80 -5.85
C LEU A 227 -0.99 -10.18 -6.96
N TYR A 228 -0.72 -9.71 -8.17
CA TYR A 228 -1.39 -10.13 -9.40
C TYR A 228 -0.47 -11.03 -10.22
N LEU A 229 -1.01 -12.11 -10.76
CA LEU A 229 -0.30 -13.03 -11.64
C LEU A 229 -1.26 -13.65 -12.66
N SER A 230 -0.77 -14.28 -13.73
CA SER A 230 -1.66 -15.00 -14.66
C SER A 230 -2.32 -16.19 -13.97
N ALA A 231 -3.61 -16.42 -14.23
CA ALA A 231 -4.35 -17.52 -13.59
C ALA A 231 -3.59 -18.88 -13.70
N PRO A 232 -3.58 -19.74 -12.66
CA PRO A 232 -2.70 -20.92 -12.60
C PRO A 232 -2.90 -21.93 -13.75
N ASP A 233 -4.12 -22.03 -14.28
CA ASP A 233 -4.51 -23.01 -15.31
C ASP A 233 -4.34 -22.49 -16.77
N ASP A 234 -3.59 -21.39 -16.94
CA ASP A 234 -3.29 -20.82 -18.24
C ASP A 234 -2.57 -21.81 -19.17
N LYS A 235 -2.92 -21.81 -20.46
CA LYS A 235 -2.38 -22.78 -21.43
C LYS A 235 -1.04 -22.38 -22.04
N ASP A 236 -0.60 -21.14 -21.88
CA ASP A 236 0.74 -20.72 -22.29
C ASP A 236 1.76 -21.22 -21.25
N PRO A 237 2.79 -22.00 -21.66
CA PRO A 237 3.77 -22.55 -20.73
C PRO A 237 4.56 -21.49 -19.95
N SER A 238 4.83 -20.32 -20.56
CA SER A 238 5.56 -19.24 -19.89
C SER A 238 4.70 -18.58 -18.83
N ARG A 239 3.41 -18.34 -19.11
CA ARG A 239 2.44 -17.81 -18.13
C ARG A 239 2.25 -18.76 -16.95
N SER A 240 1.99 -20.03 -17.22
CA SER A 240 1.76 -21.04 -16.17
C SER A 240 2.99 -21.23 -15.28
N LYS A 241 4.20 -21.26 -15.86
CA LYS A 241 5.44 -21.41 -15.08
C LYS A 241 5.78 -20.16 -14.28
N ALA A 242 5.61 -18.97 -14.84
CA ALA A 242 5.76 -17.72 -14.12
C ALA A 242 4.81 -17.64 -12.92
N SER A 243 3.54 -17.97 -13.15
CA SER A 243 2.50 -18.08 -12.10
C SER A 243 2.90 -19.06 -10.99
N ALA A 244 3.42 -20.24 -11.34
CA ALA A 244 3.87 -21.22 -10.37
C ALA A 244 5.07 -20.74 -9.52
N VAL A 245 6.07 -20.10 -10.16
CA VAL A 245 7.23 -19.52 -9.45
C VAL A 245 6.78 -18.41 -8.51
N ALA A 246 5.94 -17.48 -8.99
CA ALA A 246 5.38 -16.39 -8.21
C ALA A 246 4.58 -16.90 -7.00
N ALA A 247 3.75 -17.94 -7.18
CA ALA A 247 2.98 -18.53 -6.10
C ALA A 247 3.86 -19.16 -5.01
N GLU A 248 4.98 -19.78 -5.38
CA GLU A 248 5.93 -20.39 -4.44
C GLU A 248 6.60 -19.34 -3.52
N VAL A 249 7.01 -18.22 -4.10
CA VAL A 249 7.80 -17.19 -3.40
C VAL A 249 6.96 -16.13 -2.70
N SER A 250 5.65 -16.12 -2.96
CA SER A 250 4.73 -15.13 -2.42
C SER A 250 4.01 -15.58 -1.16
N LEU A 251 4.37 -16.68 -0.50
CA LEU A 251 3.63 -17.23 0.65
C LEU A 251 3.28 -16.22 1.76
N GLY A 252 4.09 -15.16 1.94
CA GLY A 252 3.83 -14.09 2.91
C GLY A 252 2.97 -12.92 2.41
N VAL A 253 2.39 -13.01 1.21
CA VAL A 253 1.51 -11.98 0.63
C VAL A 253 0.04 -12.37 0.87
N ASP A 254 -0.71 -11.51 1.54
CA ASP A 254 -2.07 -11.81 1.99
C ASP A 254 -3.04 -12.04 0.83
N ASN A 255 -2.99 -11.17 -0.18
CA ASN A 255 -3.93 -11.21 -1.30
C ASN A 255 -3.23 -11.59 -2.60
N VAL A 256 -3.61 -12.74 -3.16
CA VAL A 256 -3.08 -13.20 -4.46
C VAL A 256 -4.22 -13.44 -5.44
N PHE A 257 -4.12 -12.78 -6.59
CA PHE A 257 -5.14 -12.81 -7.64
C PHE A 257 -4.57 -13.28 -8.98
N GLY A 258 -5.29 -14.20 -9.61
CA GLY A 258 -5.06 -14.65 -10.99
C GLY A 258 -5.86 -13.82 -11.99
N PHE A 259 -5.22 -13.12 -12.91
CA PHE A 259 -5.90 -12.42 -14.01
C PHE A 259 -6.06 -13.31 -15.26
N GLU A 260 -7.08 -13.01 -16.05
CA GLU A 260 -7.33 -13.66 -17.35
C GLU A 260 -6.31 -13.23 -18.40
N THR A 261 -5.90 -14.17 -19.25
CA THR A 261 -5.09 -13.90 -20.45
C THR A 261 -5.75 -14.47 -21.71
N ALA A 262 -5.16 -14.22 -22.88
CA ALA A 262 -5.68 -14.77 -24.14
C ALA A 262 -5.65 -16.31 -24.26
N THR A 263 -4.93 -16.99 -23.36
CA THR A 263 -4.83 -18.46 -23.30
C THR A 263 -5.47 -19.06 -22.06
N SER A 264 -6.21 -18.25 -21.29
CA SER A 264 -7.11 -18.74 -20.25
C SER A 264 -8.29 -19.49 -20.89
N ASP A 265 -8.62 -20.66 -20.36
CA ASP A 265 -9.71 -21.49 -20.87
C ASP A 265 -10.98 -21.37 -20.00
N LEU A 266 -11.96 -22.24 -20.24
CA LEU A 266 -13.19 -22.30 -19.46
C LEU A 266 -12.96 -22.67 -17.98
N GLY A 267 -11.74 -23.06 -17.60
CA GLY A 267 -11.33 -23.31 -16.23
C GLY A 267 -11.09 -22.04 -15.42
N PHE A 268 -10.92 -20.87 -16.06
CA PHE A 268 -10.80 -19.59 -15.38
C PHE A 268 -12.09 -19.25 -14.62
N LYS A 269 -11.97 -19.11 -13.28
CA LYS A 269 -13.10 -18.93 -12.37
C LYS A 269 -12.95 -17.62 -11.59
N PRO A 270 -13.28 -16.47 -12.21
CA PRO A 270 -13.17 -15.20 -11.52
C PRO A 270 -14.22 -15.09 -10.40
N SER A 271 -13.78 -14.61 -9.25
CA SER A 271 -14.59 -14.33 -8.07
C SER A 271 -14.52 -12.86 -7.65
N HIS A 272 -13.54 -12.12 -8.17
CA HIS A 272 -13.32 -10.72 -7.87
C HIS A 272 -13.34 -9.89 -9.17
N PHE A 273 -14.01 -8.74 -9.15
CA PHE A 273 -14.22 -7.90 -10.33
C PHE A 273 -14.01 -6.44 -9.97
N VAL A 274 -13.14 -5.76 -10.72
CA VAL A 274 -12.74 -4.35 -10.50
C VAL A 274 -13.25 -3.51 -11.67
N ASP A 275 -14.01 -2.45 -11.39
CA ASP A 275 -14.49 -1.49 -12.40
C ASP A 275 -13.34 -0.60 -12.86
N ILE A 276 -13.02 -0.65 -14.15
CA ILE A 276 -11.91 0.06 -14.78
C ILE A 276 -12.39 1.01 -15.89
N ARG A 277 -13.67 1.45 -15.88
CA ARG A 277 -14.19 2.35 -16.93
C ARG A 277 -13.35 3.60 -17.12
N ALA A 278 -12.96 4.23 -16.00
CA ALA A 278 -12.18 5.45 -16.03
C ALA A 278 -10.78 5.20 -16.64
N GLN A 279 -10.22 4.02 -16.39
CA GLN A 279 -8.89 3.61 -16.82
C GLN A 279 -8.87 3.02 -18.24
N MET A 280 -10.00 2.60 -18.79
CA MET A 280 -10.04 1.86 -20.06
C MET A 280 -9.35 2.60 -21.23
N VAL A 281 -9.49 3.93 -21.30
CA VAL A 281 -8.85 4.73 -22.36
C VAL A 281 -7.33 4.62 -22.30
N LEU A 282 -6.74 4.86 -21.13
CA LEU A 282 -5.29 4.77 -20.93
C LEU A 282 -4.77 3.34 -21.04
N LYS A 283 -5.54 2.36 -20.56
CA LYS A 283 -5.23 0.92 -20.75
C LYS A 283 -5.11 0.57 -22.24
N MET A 284 -6.06 1.05 -23.06
CA MET A 284 -6.02 0.85 -24.50
C MET A 284 -4.84 1.57 -25.16
N GLU A 285 -4.46 2.75 -24.66
CA GLU A 285 -3.28 3.49 -25.14
C GLU A 285 -1.97 2.74 -24.82
N ALA A 286 -1.82 2.26 -23.59
CA ALA A 286 -0.69 1.43 -23.15
C ALA A 286 -0.54 0.19 -24.04
N LEU A 287 -1.63 -0.53 -24.32
CA LEU A 287 -1.64 -1.70 -25.18
C LEU A 287 -1.33 -1.37 -26.66
N ALA A 288 -1.71 -0.19 -27.13
CA ALA A 288 -1.45 0.24 -28.50
C ALA A 288 0.05 0.47 -28.80
N THR A 289 0.87 0.67 -27.76
CA THR A 289 2.32 0.84 -27.91
C THR A 289 2.97 -0.39 -28.56
N TYR A 290 2.53 -1.60 -28.19
CA TYR A 290 3.03 -2.87 -28.72
C TYR A 290 2.85 -2.95 -30.23
N GLN A 291 1.66 -2.64 -30.75
CA GLN A 291 1.43 -2.69 -32.20
C GLN A 291 2.13 -1.53 -32.93
N SER A 292 2.19 -0.35 -32.30
CA SER A 292 2.83 0.84 -32.88
C SER A 292 4.34 0.66 -33.06
N LEU A 293 4.97 -0.11 -32.16
CA LEU A 293 6.40 -0.44 -32.22
C LEU A 293 6.70 -1.73 -32.98
N GLY A 294 5.69 -2.41 -33.53
CA GLY A 294 5.88 -3.62 -34.32
C GLY A 294 6.14 -4.89 -33.49
N ALA A 295 5.81 -4.88 -32.20
CA ALA A 295 5.88 -6.07 -31.36
C ALA A 295 4.91 -7.15 -31.86
N ALA A 296 5.34 -8.41 -31.87
CA ALA A 296 4.58 -9.55 -32.38
C ALA A 296 3.50 -10.08 -31.40
N ARG A 297 2.80 -9.16 -30.71
CA ARG A 297 1.80 -9.46 -29.68
C ARG A 297 0.38 -9.18 -30.13
N VAL A 298 -0.17 -10.12 -30.92
CA VAL A 298 -1.55 -10.04 -31.47
C VAL A 298 -2.63 -10.19 -30.41
N ASP A 299 -2.27 -10.80 -29.28
CA ASP A 299 -3.09 -10.95 -28.09
C ASP A 299 -3.23 -9.64 -27.31
N LEU A 300 -2.28 -8.70 -27.46
CA LEU A 300 -2.27 -7.38 -26.79
C LEU A 300 -3.05 -6.28 -27.52
N ARG A 301 -3.99 -6.62 -28.41
CA ARG A 301 -4.75 -5.60 -29.15
C ARG A 301 -5.69 -4.83 -28.20
N PRO A 302 -5.74 -3.48 -28.24
CA PRO A 302 -6.59 -2.68 -27.36
C PRO A 302 -8.07 -3.07 -27.35
N ARG A 303 -8.63 -3.36 -28.53
CA ARG A 303 -10.02 -3.79 -28.65
C ARG A 303 -10.30 -5.16 -28.04
N MET A 304 -9.28 -6.02 -27.90
CA MET A 304 -9.42 -7.30 -27.22
C MET A 304 -9.59 -7.08 -25.72
N ALA A 305 -8.75 -6.24 -25.10
CA ALA A 305 -8.86 -5.87 -23.69
C ALA A 305 -10.24 -5.30 -23.36
N GLN A 306 -10.74 -4.37 -24.20
CA GLN A 306 -12.08 -3.81 -24.01
C GLN A 306 -13.19 -4.86 -24.17
N ALA A 307 -13.04 -5.81 -25.09
CA ALA A 307 -14.02 -6.88 -25.27
C ALA A 307 -14.09 -7.80 -24.05
N TYR A 308 -12.95 -8.20 -23.49
CA TYR A 308 -12.90 -8.98 -22.24
C TYR A 308 -13.53 -8.20 -21.08
N ALA A 309 -13.20 -6.91 -20.97
CA ALA A 309 -13.72 -6.10 -19.89
C ALA A 309 -15.24 -5.95 -19.92
N ARG A 310 -15.83 -5.82 -21.11
CA ARG A 310 -17.28 -5.78 -21.31
C ARG A 310 -17.93 -7.15 -21.12
N TYR A 311 -17.25 -8.23 -21.51
CA TYR A 311 -17.74 -9.59 -21.30
C TYR A 311 -17.93 -9.89 -19.81
N TRP A 312 -16.95 -9.52 -18.97
CA TRP A 312 -17.04 -9.66 -17.52
C TRP A 312 -17.92 -8.59 -16.86
N GLY A 313 -18.14 -7.45 -17.54
CA GLY A 313 -18.99 -6.35 -17.10
C GLY A 313 -20.38 -6.76 -16.60
N ARG A 314 -20.94 -7.86 -17.12
CA ARG A 314 -22.21 -8.45 -16.66
C ARG A 314 -22.26 -8.79 -15.16
N TYR A 315 -21.11 -8.89 -14.48
CA TYR A 315 -21.03 -9.11 -13.04
C TYR A 315 -20.96 -7.80 -12.22
N ARG A 316 -20.88 -6.64 -12.88
CA ARG A 316 -20.86 -5.30 -12.26
C ARG A 316 -21.62 -4.31 -13.16
N ASP A 317 -22.95 -4.37 -13.17
CA ASP A 317 -23.82 -3.40 -13.85
C ASP A 317 -23.51 -3.15 -15.35
N PHE A 318 -23.03 -4.18 -16.06
CA PHE A 318 -22.67 -4.11 -17.49
C PHE A 318 -21.59 -3.06 -17.82
N THR A 319 -20.69 -2.82 -16.85
CA THR A 319 -19.56 -1.91 -16.96
C THR A 319 -18.35 -2.52 -17.69
N GLU A 320 -17.21 -1.83 -17.71
CA GLU A 320 -15.92 -2.39 -18.14
C GLU A 320 -15.13 -2.82 -16.89
N VAL A 321 -14.92 -4.13 -16.70
CA VAL A 321 -14.22 -4.67 -15.52
C VAL A 321 -13.02 -5.54 -15.86
N GLU A 322 -12.05 -5.58 -14.97
CA GLU A 322 -11.10 -6.69 -14.93
C GLU A 322 -11.60 -7.76 -13.97
N ALA A 323 -11.42 -9.02 -14.36
CA ALA A 323 -11.90 -10.19 -13.64
C ALA A 323 -10.71 -10.98 -13.10
N PHE A 324 -10.82 -11.40 -11.85
CA PHE A 324 -9.75 -12.05 -11.11
C PHE A 324 -10.25 -13.29 -10.40
N GLN A 325 -9.48 -14.37 -10.51
CA GLN A 325 -9.61 -15.55 -9.70
C GLN A 325 -8.84 -15.33 -8.38
N GLN A 326 -9.52 -15.44 -7.24
CA GLN A 326 -8.84 -15.39 -5.95
C GLN A 326 -8.06 -16.69 -5.73
N ILE A 327 -6.74 -16.57 -5.55
CA ILE A 327 -5.82 -17.69 -5.32
C ILE A 327 -5.55 -17.84 -3.83
N ARG A 328 -5.40 -16.72 -3.11
CA ARG A 328 -5.24 -16.67 -1.66
C ARG A 328 -5.83 -15.38 -1.08
N SER A 329 -6.38 -15.48 0.13
CA SER A 329 -6.87 -14.37 0.95
C SER A 329 -6.13 -14.31 2.29
N GLU A 330 -6.19 -13.16 2.96
CA GLU A 330 -5.80 -13.02 4.35
C GLU A 330 -6.53 -14.05 5.24
N GLY A 331 -5.78 -14.90 5.94
CA GLY A 331 -6.31 -15.91 6.87
C GLY A 331 -6.39 -17.35 6.32
N ASP A 332 -5.94 -17.61 5.09
CA ASP A 332 -5.79 -18.95 4.50
C ASP A 332 -4.45 -19.63 4.88
#